data_AF-G9EPV3-F1
#
_entry.id   AF-G9EPV3-F1
#
_cell.length_a   1.000
_cell.length_b   1.000
_cell.length_c   1.000
_cell.angle_alpha   90.00
_cell.angle_beta   90.00
_cell.angle_gamma   90.00
#
_symmetry.space_group_name_H-M   'P 1'
#
loop_
_entity.id
_entity.type
_entity.pdbx_description
1 polymer ?
#
loop_
_entity_poly.entity_id
_entity_poly.type
_entity_poly.pdbx_seq_one_letter_code
_entity_poly.pdbx_strand_id
1 'polypeptide(L)'
;MPLLSEAQHITVAPSSVGMKRCTDLGKVIAYDVNGVSQSYQSHQHLYQDQLNTLKNHTAQLEGNTLVITKDEASFTGNPKTHLVDKHTLEGKAYRCK
;
A
#
# COMPACT_ATOMS: atom_id res chain seq x y z
N MET A 1 -8.47 -1.25 -6.78
CA MET A 1 -8.67 -2.39 -5.85
C MET A 1 -9.71 -1.99 -4.79
N PRO A 2 -10.82 -2.73 -4.64
CA PRO A 2 -11.79 -2.44 -3.59
C PRO A 2 -11.26 -2.78 -2.19
N LEU A 3 -11.60 -1.95 -1.20
CA LEU A 3 -11.32 -2.21 0.21
C LEU A 3 -12.38 -3.15 0.78
N LEU A 4 -11.96 -4.27 1.37
CA LEU A 4 -12.86 -5.22 2.01
C LEU A 4 -13.42 -4.65 3.32
N SER A 5 -14.61 -5.10 3.74
CA SER A 5 -15.27 -4.62 4.97
C SER A 5 -14.40 -4.83 6.21
N GLU A 6 -13.75 -5.98 6.32
CA GLU A 6 -12.86 -6.32 7.44
C GLU A 6 -11.62 -5.42 7.47
N ALA A 7 -11.22 -4.90 6.30
CA ALA A 7 -10.06 -4.05 6.13
C ALA A 7 -10.35 -2.55 6.40
N GLN A 8 -11.61 -2.16 6.56
CA GLN A 8 -12.01 -0.77 6.85
C GLN A 8 -11.46 -0.26 8.19
N HIS A 9 -11.29 -1.17 9.15
CA HIS A 9 -10.80 -0.86 10.48
C HIS A 9 -9.27 -0.85 10.60
N ILE A 10 -8.54 -1.17 9.53
CA ILE A 10 -7.07 -1.17 9.55
C ILE A 10 -6.54 0.25 9.68
N THR A 11 -5.81 0.48 10.77
CA THR A 11 -5.14 1.74 11.04
C THR A 11 -3.83 1.80 10.28
N VAL A 12 -3.61 2.86 9.50
CA VAL A 12 -2.32 3.13 8.85
C VAL A 12 -1.51 4.01 9.80
N ALA A 13 -0.46 3.44 10.40
CA ALA A 13 0.39 4.14 11.34
C ALA A 13 1.64 4.69 10.64
N PRO A 14 2.14 5.87 11.07
CA PRO A 14 3.40 6.39 10.55
C PRO A 14 4.57 5.51 10.99
N SER A 15 5.59 5.40 10.13
CA SER A 15 6.80 4.59 10.39
C SER A 15 7.61 5.06 11.60
N SER A 16 7.39 6.29 12.06
CA SER A 16 8.01 6.85 13.27
C SER A 16 7.41 6.31 14.57
N VAL A 17 6.23 5.69 14.54
CA VAL A 17 5.61 5.10 15.72
C VAL A 17 6.27 3.74 15.96
N GLY A 18 7.02 3.62 17.05
CA GLY A 18 7.63 2.36 17.43
C GLY A 18 6.57 1.30 17.75
N MET A 19 6.49 0.24 16.95
CA MET A 19 5.52 -0.86 17.10
C MET A 19 5.88 -1.85 18.23
N LYS A 20 6.58 -1.39 19.28
CA LYS A 20 7.16 -2.24 20.34
C LYS A 20 6.12 -3.04 21.14
N ARG A 21 4.86 -2.62 21.16
CA ARG A 21 3.76 -3.27 21.88
C ARG A 21 2.82 -4.06 20.96
N CYS A 22 3.16 -4.17 19.68
CA CYS A 22 2.35 -4.88 18.70
C CYS A 22 3.06 -6.17 18.26
N THR A 23 2.28 -7.19 17.94
CA THR A 23 2.80 -8.40 17.31
C THR A 23 3.07 -8.13 15.84
N ASP A 24 4.29 -8.38 15.40
CA ASP A 24 4.69 -8.36 13.99
C ASP A 24 4.10 -9.57 13.27
N LEU A 25 3.31 -9.32 12.21
CA LEU A 25 2.65 -10.35 11.39
C LEU A 25 3.36 -10.56 10.04
N GLY A 26 4.41 -9.78 9.76
CA GLY A 26 5.21 -9.90 8.54
C GLY A 26 4.99 -8.81 7.50
N LYS A 27 5.74 -8.94 6.40
CA LYS A 27 5.75 -7.98 5.28
C LYS A 27 4.54 -8.19 4.38
N VAL A 28 3.94 -7.10 3.93
CA VAL A 28 2.90 -7.07 2.88
C VAL A 28 3.36 -6.17 1.73
N ILE A 29 3.10 -6.60 0.50
CA ILE A 29 3.54 -5.88 -0.71
C ILE A 29 2.36 -5.79 -1.68
N ALA A 30 2.23 -4.64 -2.32
CA ALA A 30 1.34 -4.41 -3.44
C ALA A 30 2.13 -3.71 -4.54
N TYR A 31 1.91 -4.12 -5.79
CA TYR A 31 2.46 -3.42 -6.94
C TYR A 31 1.42 -3.42 -8.05
N ASP A 32 1.51 -2.41 -8.90
CA ASP A 32 0.68 -2.25 -10.08
C ASP A 32 1.60 -1.81 -11.22
N VAL A 33 1.35 -2.36 -12.40
CA VAL A 33 2.08 -2.06 -13.62
C VAL A 33 1.08 -1.46 -14.59
N ASN A 34 1.24 -0.18 -14.87
CA ASN A 34 0.41 0.49 -15.83
C ASN A 34 0.88 0.10 -17.24
N GLY A 35 0.06 -0.66 -17.95
CA GLY A 35 0.30 -0.97 -19.35
C GLY A 35 0.35 0.32 -20.17
N VAL A 36 1.30 0.40 -21.10
CA VAL A 36 1.49 1.51 -22.03
C VAL A 36 0.12 1.99 -22.53
N SER A 37 -0.26 3.23 -22.23
CA SER A 37 -1.48 3.90 -22.73
C SER A 37 -2.75 3.92 -21.87
N GLN A 38 -2.68 3.93 -20.54
CA GLN A 38 -3.82 4.37 -19.72
C GLN A 38 -3.54 5.71 -19.01
N SER A 39 -4.25 6.76 -19.45
CA SER A 39 -4.24 8.12 -18.88
C SER A 39 -4.83 8.22 -17.47
N TYR A 40 -5.32 7.11 -16.90
CA TYR A 40 -6.17 7.09 -15.72
C TYR A 40 -5.40 6.87 -14.40
N GLN A 41 -4.21 6.27 -14.44
CA GLN A 41 -3.49 5.90 -13.22
C GLN A 41 -2.47 6.97 -12.83
N SER A 42 -2.98 8.05 -12.22
CA SER A 42 -2.12 8.96 -11.46
C SER A 42 -1.47 8.20 -10.30
N HIS A 43 -0.31 8.65 -9.83
CA HIS A 43 0.34 8.13 -8.62
C HIS A 43 -0.64 8.02 -7.45
N GLN A 44 -1.55 9.00 -7.30
CA GLN A 44 -2.52 9.00 -6.21
C GLN A 44 -3.53 7.85 -6.31
N HIS A 45 -4.02 7.54 -7.52
CA HIS A 45 -4.93 6.40 -7.71
C HIS A 45 -4.23 5.07 -7.45
N LEU A 46 -2.99 4.93 -7.95
CA LEU A 46 -2.16 3.74 -7.72
C LEU A 46 -1.86 3.54 -6.24
N TYR A 47 -1.48 4.61 -5.54
CA TYR A 47 -1.25 4.58 -4.11
C TYR A 47 -2.49 4.12 -3.36
N GLN A 48 -3.68 4.67 -3.67
CA GLN A 48 -4.91 4.30 -2.97
C GLN A 48 -5.29 2.83 -3.21
N ASP A 49 -5.15 2.34 -4.44
CA ASP A 49 -5.44 0.95 -4.78
C ASP A 49 -4.49 -0.03 -4.09
N GLN A 50 -3.20 0.31 -4.08
CA GLN A 50 -2.21 -0.50 -3.39
C GLN A 50 -2.35 -0.42 -1.88
N LEU A 51 -2.73 0.74 -1.34
CA LEU A 51 -3.05 0.88 0.08
C LEU A 51 -4.23 -0.02 0.47
N ASN A 52 -5.29 -0.06 -0.34
CA ASN A 52 -6.42 -0.95 -0.12
C ASN A 52 -5.97 -2.43 -0.14
N THR A 53 -5.07 -2.78 -1.05
CA THR A 53 -4.46 -4.11 -1.14
C THR A 53 -3.71 -4.47 0.14
N LEU A 54 -2.84 -3.58 0.61
CA LEU A 54 -2.08 -3.80 1.84
C LEU A 54 -2.98 -3.90 3.07
N LYS A 55 -4.05 -3.10 3.14
CA LYS A 55 -5.06 -3.20 4.22
C LYS A 55 -5.78 -4.54 4.17
N ASN A 56 -6.20 -5.00 2.98
CA ASN A 56 -6.83 -6.32 2.81
C ASN A 56 -5.88 -7.45 3.26
N HIS A 57 -4.61 -7.42 2.85
CA HIS A 57 -3.62 -8.41 3.31
C HIS A 57 -3.39 -8.34 4.82
N THR A 58 -3.35 -7.13 5.40
CA THR A 58 -3.22 -6.96 6.85
C THR A 58 -4.41 -7.60 7.58
N ALA A 59 -5.63 -7.40 7.10
CA ALA A 59 -6.82 -8.02 7.66
C ALA A 59 -6.81 -9.56 7.50
N GLN A 60 -6.32 -10.09 6.39
CA GLN A 60 -6.15 -11.53 6.16
C GLN A 60 -5.14 -12.17 7.13
N LEU A 61 -4.14 -11.41 7.58
CA LEU A 61 -3.21 -11.82 8.64
C LEU A 61 -3.80 -11.61 10.05
N GLU A 62 -5.09 -11.28 10.13
CA GLU A 62 -5.81 -10.85 11.34
C GLU A 62 -5.08 -9.72 12.09
N GLY A 63 -4.40 -8.84 11.34
CA GLY A 63 -3.83 -7.60 11.84
C GLY A 63 -4.85 -6.48 11.93
N ASN A 64 -4.52 -5.43 12.67
CA ASN A 64 -5.33 -4.21 12.79
C ASN A 64 -4.53 -2.93 12.50
N THR A 65 -3.22 -3.05 12.31
CA THR A 65 -2.33 -1.92 12.07
C THR A 65 -1.39 -2.23 10.91
N LEU A 66 -1.28 -1.30 9.98
CA LEU A 66 -0.37 -1.34 8.83
C LEU A 66 0.62 -0.20 8.94
N VAL A 67 1.91 -0.49 8.79
CA VAL A 67 2.95 0.54 8.64
C VAL A 67 3.48 0.49 7.23
N ILE A 68 3.39 1.59 6.49
CA ILE A 68 4.03 1.70 5.18
C ILE A 68 5.53 1.88 5.38
N THR A 69 6.31 0.99 4.78
CA THR A 69 7.77 0.96 4.89
C THR A 69 8.46 1.46 3.63
N LYS A 70 7.77 1.39 2.49
CA LYS A 70 8.33 1.78 1.19
C LYS A 70 7.22 2.21 0.25
N ASP A 71 7.45 3.30 -0.48
CA ASP A 71 6.59 3.81 -1.54
C ASP A 71 7.49 4.20 -2.72
N GLU A 72 7.39 3.46 -3.83
CA GLU A 72 8.23 3.64 -5.00
C GLU A 72 7.39 3.68 -6.27
N ALA A 73 7.64 4.67 -7.12
CA ALA A 73 7.08 4.76 -8.45
C ALA A 73 8.20 4.91 -9.49
N SER A 74 8.09 4.15 -10.59
CA SER A 74 8.88 4.35 -11.81
C SER A 74 7.99 4.90 -12.92
N PHE A 75 8.57 5.71 -13.80
CA PHE A 75 7.87 6.42 -14.87
C PHE A 75 8.60 6.18 -16.20
N THR A 76 7.90 5.88 -17.29
CA THR A 76 8.50 5.74 -18.62
C THR A 76 8.27 7.03 -19.39
N GLY A 77 9.33 7.47 -20.08
CA GLY A 77 9.27 8.61 -20.97
C GLY A 77 9.40 9.96 -20.26
N ASN A 78 8.63 10.95 -20.72
CA ASN A 78 8.77 12.34 -20.33
C ASN A 78 8.12 12.57 -18.95
N PRO A 79 8.85 13.02 -17.91
CA PRO A 79 8.31 13.22 -16.55
C PRO A 79 7.13 14.23 -16.48
N LYS A 80 6.86 14.97 -17.56
CA LYS A 80 5.70 15.86 -17.69
C LYS A 80 4.36 15.16 -17.91
N THR A 81 4.33 13.88 -18.31
CA THR A 81 3.07 13.18 -18.60
C THR A 81 2.47 12.47 -17.37
N HIS A 82 3.18 12.42 -16.24
CA HIS A 82 2.75 11.78 -14.98
C HIS A 82 2.32 10.31 -15.12
N LEU A 83 2.73 9.62 -16.19
CA LEU A 83 2.44 8.21 -16.40
C LEU A 83 3.39 7.37 -15.55
N VAL A 84 2.85 6.79 -14.48
CA VAL A 84 3.57 5.80 -13.66
C VAL A 84 3.53 4.47 -14.41
N ASP A 85 4.66 3.81 -14.63
CA ASP A 85 4.71 2.46 -15.22
C ASP A 85 4.56 1.39 -14.17
N LYS A 86 5.20 1.62 -13.03
CA LYS A 86 5.19 0.68 -11.92
C LYS A 86 5.12 1.49 -10.66
N HIS A 87 4.11 1.20 -9.86
CA HIS A 87 4.03 1.68 -8.49
C HIS A 87 4.16 0.46 -7.58
N THR A 88 4.95 0.58 -6.52
CA THR A 88 5.14 -0.48 -5.51
C THR A 88 5.02 0.14 -4.13
N LEU A 89 4.11 -0.43 -3.34
CA LEU A 89 3.91 -0.07 -1.96
C LEU A 89 4.23 -1.28 -1.09
N GLU A 90 5.15 -1.10 -0.16
CA GLU A 90 5.49 -2.12 0.84
C GLU A 90 5.08 -1.64 2.21
N GLY A 91 4.58 -2.56 3.01
CA GLY A 91 4.28 -2.32 4.41
C GLY A 91 4.55 -3.53 5.27
N LYS A 92 4.28 -3.34 6.55
CA LYS A 92 4.42 -4.35 7.58
C LYS A 92 3.15 -4.40 8.40
N ALA A 93 2.59 -5.59 8.53
CA ALA A 93 1.33 -5.85 9.21
C ALA A 93 1.60 -6.11 10.70
N TYR A 94 0.73 -5.55 11.55
CA TYR A 94 0.81 -5.70 12.99
C TYR A 94 -0.55 -6.00 13.61
N ARG A 95 -0.53 -6.72 14.73
CA ARG A 95 -1.64 -6.84 15.67
C ARG A 95 -1.30 -6.08 16.94
N CYS A 96 -1.87 -4.90 17.10
CA CYS A 96 -1.77 -4.09 18.30
C CYS A 96 -2.94 -4.40 19.24
N LYS A 97 -2.72 -4.35 20.55
CA LYS A 97 -3.79 -4.45 21.56
C LYS A 97 -4.34 -3.08 21.91
#